data_AF-A0A0M2GB19-F1
#
_entry.id   AF-A0A0M2GB19-F1
#
_cell.length_a   1.000
_cell.length_b   1.000
_cell.length_c   1.000
_cell.angle_alpha   90.00
_cell.angle_beta   90.00
_cell.angle_gamma   90.00
#
_symmetry.space_group_name_H-M   'P 1'
#
loop_
_entity.id
_entity.type
_entity.pdbx_description
1 polymer ?
#
loop_
_entity_poly.entity_id
_entity_poly.type
_entity_poly.pdbx_seq_one_letter_code
_entity_poly.pdbx_strand_id
1 'polypeptide(L)'
;LNAYAHQDVPFEGLVEALNPTRSLAHHPLFQVTLALNNTPRAALEFAGAEASVQPAAAHAARTDLALSLAERRGDDGSPDGIVGSLTYRTDLFEQDTVTAL
;
A
#
# COMPACT_ATOMS: atom_id res chain seq x y z
N LEU A 1 -1.68 -11.05 16.67
CA LEU A 1 -3.04 -10.63 16.25
C LEU A 1 -3.65 -9.49 17.08
N ASN A 2 -3.01 -8.98 18.14
CA ASN A 2 -3.61 -7.94 18.99
C ASN A 2 -4.07 -6.69 18.22
N ALA A 3 -3.33 -6.25 17.19
CA ALA A 3 -3.77 -5.14 16.33
C ALA A 3 -5.10 -5.45 15.59
N TYR A 4 -5.24 -6.65 15.01
CA TYR A 4 -6.47 -7.07 14.34
C TYR A 4 -7.65 -7.23 15.30
N ALA A 5 -7.39 -7.62 16.56
CA ALA A 5 -8.42 -7.70 17.59
C ALA A 5 -9.01 -6.34 17.98
N HIS A 6 -8.40 -5.23 17.56
CA HIS A 6 -8.84 -3.86 17.88
C HIS A 6 -9.01 -3.00 16.61
N GLN A 7 -9.23 -3.60 15.45
CA GLN A 7 -9.35 -2.90 14.17
C GLN A 7 -10.61 -2.04 14.03
N ASP A 8 -11.58 -2.21 14.92
CA ASP A 8 -12.86 -1.47 14.89
C ASP A 8 -12.70 0.01 15.26
N VAL A 9 -11.56 0.39 15.84
CA VAL A 9 -11.25 1.78 16.16
C VAL A 9 -10.75 2.48 14.89
N PRO A 10 -11.45 3.53 14.41
CA PRO A 10 -10.97 4.32 13.27
C PRO A 10 -9.64 4.99 13.59
N PHE A 11 -8.76 5.05 12.59
CA PHE A 11 -7.45 5.67 12.74
C PHE A 11 -7.55 7.13 13.20
N GLU A 12 -8.47 7.91 12.63
CA GLU A 12 -8.70 9.31 12.97
C GLU A 12 -9.07 9.48 14.45
N GLY A 13 -9.89 8.57 14.99
CA GLY A 13 -10.27 8.57 16.41
C GLY A 13 -9.09 8.25 17.33
N LEU A 14 -8.19 7.36 16.92
CA LEU A 14 -6.96 7.09 17.66
C LEU A 14 -6.02 8.30 17.69
N VAL A 15 -5.88 9.00 16.56
CA VAL A 15 -5.08 10.24 16.48
C VAL A 15 -5.66 11.31 17.40
N GLU A 16 -6.98 11.47 17.44
CA GLU A 16 -7.64 12.42 18.33
C GLU A 16 -7.39 12.08 19.81
N ALA A 17 -7.54 10.83 20.21
CA ALA A 17 -7.35 10.39 21.58
C ALA A 17 -5.91 10.54 22.08
N LEU A 18 -4.92 10.25 21.22
CA LEU A 18 -3.51 10.38 21.57
C LEU A 18 -3.00 11.83 21.49
N ASN A 19 -3.70 12.69 20.75
CA ASN A 19 -3.39 14.11 20.54
C ASN A 19 -1.87 14.39 20.33
N PRO A 20 -1.23 13.72 19.35
CA PRO A 20 0.19 13.96 19.09
C PRO A 20 0.40 15.39 18.57
N THR A 21 1.62 15.90 18.69
CA THR A 21 2.00 17.18 18.09
C THR A 21 1.66 17.17 16.60
N ARG A 22 0.74 18.06 16.19
CA ARG A 22 0.29 18.14 14.80
C ARG A 22 1.40 18.67 13.91
N SER A 23 1.56 18.05 12.76
CA SER A 23 2.47 18.48 11.70
C SER A 23 1.77 18.35 10.35
N LEU A 24 1.94 19.35 9.48
CA LEU A 24 1.55 19.23 8.06
C LEU A 24 2.64 18.51 7.25
N ALA A 25 3.82 18.33 7.83
CA ALA A 25 4.96 17.71 7.17
C ALA A 25 5.03 16.19 7.36
N HIS A 26 4.26 15.59 8.26
CA HIS A 26 4.32 14.14 8.51
C HIS A 26 2.92 13.57 8.73
N HIS A 27 2.74 12.32 8.28
CA HIS A 27 1.56 11.55 8.65
C HIS A 27 1.60 11.25 10.16
N PRO A 28 0.44 11.35 10.86
CA PRO A 28 0.41 11.07 12.29
C PRO A 28 0.73 9.60 12.58
N LEU A 29 1.39 9.37 13.73
CA LEU A 29 1.74 8.07 14.32
C LEU A 29 2.73 7.18 13.54
N PHE A 30 2.76 7.22 12.21
CA PHE A 30 3.67 6.42 11.38
C PHE A 30 4.00 7.11 10.07
N GLN A 31 5.15 6.74 9.49
CA GLN A 31 5.71 7.35 8.27
C GLN A 31 5.92 6.32 7.14
N VAL A 32 5.74 5.03 7.42
CA VAL A 32 5.91 3.95 6.46
C VAL A 32 4.67 3.05 6.50
N THR A 33 4.11 2.75 5.34
CA THR A 33 2.99 1.80 5.20
C THR A 33 3.38 0.60 4.37
N LEU A 34 2.83 -0.56 4.73
CA LEU A 34 2.91 -1.80 3.97
C LEU A 34 1.50 -2.28 3.66
N ALA A 35 1.23 -2.53 2.38
CA ALA A 35 0.04 -3.23 1.92
C ALA A 35 0.47 -4.52 1.22
N LEU A 36 -0.12 -5.64 1.60
CA LEU A 36 0.07 -6.94 0.94
C LEU A 36 -1.28 -7.42 0.42
N ASN A 37 -1.40 -7.52 -0.90
CA ASN A 37 -2.55 -8.07 -1.60
C ASN A 37 -2.29 -9.55 -1.89
N ASN A 38 -2.85 -10.42 -1.06
CA ASN A 38 -2.75 -11.87 -1.21
C ASN A 38 -4.05 -12.52 -1.70
N THR A 39 -5.05 -11.71 -2.05
CA THR A 39 -6.31 -12.20 -2.62
C THR A 39 -6.15 -12.42 -4.12
N PRO A 40 -6.57 -13.58 -4.67
CA PRO A 40 -6.54 -13.83 -6.10
C PRO A 40 -7.28 -12.74 -6.86
N ARG A 41 -6.66 -12.20 -7.91
CA ARG A 41 -7.29 -11.20 -8.75
C ARG A 41 -8.41 -11.87 -9.55
N ALA A 42 -9.64 -11.39 -9.39
CA ALA A 42 -10.73 -11.85 -10.24
C ALA A 42 -10.47 -11.43 -11.70
N ALA A 43 -10.63 -12.37 -12.63
CA ALA A 43 -10.69 -12.04 -14.04
C ALA A 43 -11.94 -11.17 -14.28
N LEU A 44 -11.75 -10.03 -14.93
CA LEU A 44 -12.87 -9.20 -15.36
C LEU A 44 -13.38 -9.75 -16.68
N GLU A 45 -14.52 -10.43 -16.65
CA GLU A 45 -15.18 -10.93 -17.86
C GLU A 45 -16.16 -9.88 -18.38
N PHE A 46 -15.96 -9.47 -19.63
CA PHE A 46 -16.91 -8.63 -20.36
C PHE A 46 -17.40 -9.40 -21.59
N ALA A 47 -18.70 -9.32 -21.87
CA ALA A 47 -19.31 -10.04 -22.98
C ALA A 47 -18.71 -9.61 -24.32
N GLY A 48 -17.78 -10.42 -24.85
CA GLY A 48 -17.12 -10.20 -26.13
C GLY A 48 -15.98 -9.17 -26.12
N ALA A 49 -15.47 -8.78 -24.95
CA ALA A 49 -14.36 -7.82 -24.85
C ALA A 49 -13.26 -8.30 -23.90
N GLU A 50 -12.01 -8.10 -24.31
CA GLU A 50 -10.84 -8.35 -23.46
C GLU A 50 -10.60 -7.16 -22.52
N ALA A 51 -10.34 -7.46 -21.25
CA ALA A 51 -9.97 -6.47 -20.25
C ALA A 51 -8.45 -6.46 -20.05
N SER A 52 -7.85 -5.29 -20.17
CA SER A 52 -6.46 -5.07 -19.77
C SER A 52 -6.39 -4.02 -18.66
N VAL A 53 -5.38 -4.16 -17.81
CA VAL A 53 -5.17 -3.25 -16.68
C VAL A 53 -4.39 -2.06 -17.19
N GLN A 54 -5.02 -0.88 -17.16
CA GLN A 54 -4.29 0.35 -17.40
C GLN A 54 -3.59 0.80 -16.12
N PRO A 55 -2.25 0.98 -16.11
CA PRO A 55 -1.56 1.55 -14.97
C PRO A 55 -2.07 2.97 -14.72
N ALA A 56 -2.60 3.23 -13.53
CA ALA A 56 -2.88 4.59 -13.08
C ALA A 56 -1.57 5.26 -12.66
N ALA A 57 -1.46 6.58 -12.84
CA ALA A 57 -0.34 7.32 -12.28
C ALA A 57 -0.29 7.11 -10.76
N ALA A 58 0.93 6.98 -10.23
CA ALA A 58 1.14 6.89 -8.79
C ALA A 58 0.49 8.10 -8.12
N HIS A 59 -0.39 7.84 -7.15
CA HIS A 59 -0.98 8.92 -6.36
C HIS A 59 0.10 9.50 -5.44
N ALA A 60 -0.05 10.76 -5.04
CA ALA A 60 0.87 11.38 -4.09
C ALA A 60 1.03 10.51 -2.84
N ALA A 61 2.28 10.31 -2.40
CA ALA A 61 2.59 9.54 -1.21
C ALA A 61 1.98 10.21 0.03
N ARG A 62 1.04 9.53 0.70
CA ARG A 62 0.39 10.03 1.93
C ARG A 62 1.31 9.89 3.16
N THR A 63 2.24 8.96 3.08
CA THR A 63 3.31 8.71 4.04
C THR A 63 4.66 8.93 3.37
N ASP A 64 5.74 8.93 4.15
CA ASP A 64 7.08 9.16 3.61
C ASP A 64 7.47 8.03 2.64
N LEU A 65 7.14 6.78 2.99
CA LEU A 65 7.24 5.59 2.13
C LEU A 65 5.95 4.77 2.19
N ALA A 66 5.53 4.22 1.05
CA ALA A 66 4.40 3.31 0.94
C ALA A 66 4.75 2.12 0.03
N LEU A 67 4.89 0.95 0.65
CA LEU A 67 5.17 -0.29 -0.04
C LEU A 67 3.87 -1.05 -0.31
N SER A 68 3.56 -1.25 -1.59
CA SER A 68 2.40 -2.01 -2.05
C SER A 68 2.89 -3.28 -2.74
N LEU A 69 2.54 -4.44 -2.19
CA LEU A 69 2.95 -5.74 -2.66
C LEU A 69 1.72 -6.57 -3.04
N ALA A 70 1.90 -7.49 -3.98
CA ALA A 70 0.93 -8.50 -4.35
C ALA A 70 1.60 -9.85 -4.47
N GLU A 71 1.02 -10.87 -3.81
CA GLU A 71 1.43 -12.26 -4.04
C GLU A 71 0.91 -12.72 -5.40
N ARG A 72 1.76 -13.41 -6.15
CA ARG A 72 1.35 -14.14 -7.35
C ARG A 72 1.22 -15.62 -7.04
N ARG A 73 0.24 -16.24 -7.68
CA ARG A 73 -0.04 -17.67 -7.59
C ARG A 73 -0.09 -18.23 -9.00
N GLY A 74 0.50 -19.40 -9.21
CA GLY A 74 0.31 -20.16 -10.44
C GLY A 74 -1.10 -20.72 -10.55
N ASP A 75 -1.43 -21.30 -11.72
CA ASP A 75 -2.76 -21.87 -11.99
C ASP A 75 -3.15 -23.01 -11.03
N ASP A 76 -2.16 -23.67 -10.44
CA ASP A 76 -2.31 -24.73 -9.44
C ASP A 76 -2.37 -24.21 -7.99
N GLY A 77 -2.34 -22.88 -7.81
CA GLY A 77 -2.31 -22.22 -6.50
C GLY A 77 -0.92 -22.20 -5.83
N SER A 78 0.13 -22.69 -6.50
CA SER A 78 1.50 -22.62 -5.98
C SER A 78 2.01 -21.17 -5.93
N PRO A 79 2.91 -20.83 -5.00
CA PRO A 79 3.53 -19.50 -4.95
C PRO A 79 4.34 -19.19 -6.22
N ASP A 80 4.09 -18.04 -6.85
CA ASP A 80 4.83 -17.54 -8.04
C ASP A 80 5.50 -16.17 -7.77
N GLY A 81 5.97 -15.99 -6.53
CA GLY A 81 6.68 -14.81 -6.09
C GLY A 81 5.78 -13.62 -5.71
N ILE A 82 6.41 -12.49 -5.47
CA ILE A 82 5.79 -11.25 -5.01
C ILE A 82 6.21 -10.13 -5.96
N VAL A 83 5.25 -9.31 -6.37
CA VAL A 83 5.48 -8.11 -7.19
C VAL A 83 4.93 -6.90 -6.46
N GLY A 84 5.38 -5.71 -6.80
CA GLY A 84 4.89 -4.52 -6.13
C GLY A 84 5.53 -3.23 -6.59
N SER A 85 5.27 -2.18 -5.82
CA SER A 85 5.80 -0.84 -6.03
C SER A 85 6.08 -0.16 -4.71
N LEU A 86 7.12 0.67 -4.67
CA LEU A 86 7.41 1.58 -3.58
C LEU A 86 7.09 3.00 -4.03
N THR A 87 6.12 3.63 -3.38
CA THR A 87 5.78 5.06 -3.57
C THR A 87 6.42 5.86 -2.45
N TYR A 88 7.00 7.00 -2.78
CA TYR A 88 7.77 7.80 -1.82
C TYR A 88 7.59 9.29 -2.06
N ARG A 89 7.88 10.05 -1.01
CA ARG A 89 7.90 11.51 -1.05
C ARG A 89 9.18 12.03 -1.68
N THR A 90 9.07 12.69 -2.82
CA THR A 90 10.22 13.21 -3.59
C THR A 90 10.88 14.42 -2.96
N ASP A 91 10.23 15.08 -2.00
CA ASP A 91 10.83 16.13 -1.18
C ASP A 91 11.70 15.57 -0.04
N LEU A 92 11.64 14.25 0.20
CA LEU A 92 12.43 13.53 1.20
C LEU A 92 13.44 12.56 0.59
N PHE A 93 13.10 11.93 -0.53
CA PHE A 93 13.92 10.88 -1.14
C PHE A 93 14.15 11.09 -2.63
N GLU A 94 15.38 10.82 -3.05
CA GLU A 94 15.74 10.66 -4.45
C GLU A 94 15.57 9.20 -4.90
N GLN A 95 15.38 8.99 -6.20
CA GLN A 95 15.15 7.66 -6.76
C GLN A 95 16.27 6.67 -6.43
N ASP A 96 17.52 7.12 -6.45
CA ASP A 96 18.68 6.28 -6.15
C ASP A 96 18.69 5.80 -4.70
N THR A 97 18.24 6.65 -3.77
CA THR A 97 18.09 6.26 -2.35
C THR A 97 17.04 5.17 -2.20
N VAL A 98 15.92 5.31 -2.89
CA VAL A 98 14.80 4.36 -2.81
C VAL A 98 15.14 3.03 -3.48
N THR A 99 15.88 3.06 -4.57
CA THR A 99 16.31 1.85 -5.30
C THR A 99 17.36 1.04 -4.52
N ALA A 100 18.06 1.68 -3.59
CA ALA A 100 19.06 1.03 -2.74
C ALA A 100 18.50 0.39 -1.46
N LEU A 101 17.22 0.62 -1.13
CA LEU A 101 16.52 -0.01 0.00
C LEU A 101 16.23 -1.50 -0.26
#